data_AF-A0A8S2PID4-F1
#
_entry.id   AF-A0A8S2PID4-F1
#
_cell.length_a   1.000
_cell.length_b   1.000
_cell.length_c   1.000
_cell.angle_alpha   90.00
_cell.angle_beta   90.00
_cell.angle_gamma   90.00
#
_symmetry.space_group_name_H-M   'P 1'
#
loop_
_entity.id
_entity.type
_entity.pdbx_description
1 polymer ?
#
loop_
_entity_poly.entity_id
_entity_poly.type
_entity_poly.pdbx_seq_one_letter_code
_entity_poly.pdbx_strand_id
1 'polypeptide(L)'
;AVLIDQLLCEVEDVTSPKSIASYIRLLKALDGLVDYFNNEGHYLPKDMLKTEKYRLVKKLLKYQSTDTQSLIKLYYQEKVQEQDRANSSNQSDLGKLYCRAYYHAKEETLYIEIISCKKLRPCDSNGLSDPYVELQLCPKFLYPHIEKQQTTVIKKTLNPQFNEKFEFRLTEKECNLSGGIVHFIVMDHDLMWSNDFEGEAFLEIWKITGINNNDNRAIDELKQIELALTHPKVVRSRIIEILEQRTTDKVAVDFVRRRRETENQ
;
A
#
# COMPACT_ATOMS: atom_id res chain seq x y z
N ALA A 1 -16.80 0.31 -29.26
CA ALA A 1 -15.34 0.13 -29.44
C ALA A 1 -14.65 1.48 -29.61
N VAL A 2 -14.89 2.20 -30.72
CA VAL A 2 -14.21 3.48 -31.06
C VAL A 2 -14.16 4.51 -29.92
N LEU A 3 -15.27 4.76 -29.22
CA LEU A 3 -15.29 5.72 -28.12
C LEU A 3 -14.42 5.31 -26.92
N ILE A 4 -14.37 4.01 -26.61
CA ILE A 4 -13.54 3.50 -25.51
C ILE A 4 -12.06 3.62 -25.87
N ASP A 5 -11.71 3.35 -27.13
CA ASP A 5 -10.34 3.52 -27.63
C ASP A 5 -9.92 4.99 -27.63
N GLN A 6 -10.80 5.91 -28.04
CA GLN A 6 -10.55 7.37 -27.95
C GLN A 6 -10.37 7.83 -26.50
N LEU A 7 -11.24 7.39 -25.58
CA LEU A 7 -11.12 7.73 -24.16
C LEU A 7 -9.85 7.13 -23.55
N LEU A 8 -9.44 5.94 -23.96
CA LEU A 8 -8.19 5.34 -23.51
C LEU A 8 -7.00 6.22 -23.93
N CYS A 9 -6.91 6.61 -25.21
CA CYS A 9 -5.87 7.52 -25.68
C CYS A 9 -5.88 8.85 -24.90
N GLU A 10 -7.05 9.42 -24.65
CA GLU A 10 -7.18 10.69 -23.92
C GLU A 10 -6.70 10.60 -22.47
N VAL A 11 -6.90 9.46 -21.81
CA VAL A 11 -6.56 9.25 -20.39
C VAL A 11 -5.09 8.79 -20.23
N GLU A 12 -4.53 8.21 -21.28
CA GLU A 12 -3.12 7.84 -21.38
C GLU A 12 -2.23 9.00 -21.83
N ASP A 13 -2.78 10.02 -22.49
CA ASP A 13 -2.04 11.20 -22.90
C ASP A 13 -1.54 12.01 -21.69
N VAL A 14 -0.27 11.82 -21.37
CA VAL A 14 0.46 12.52 -20.30
C VAL A 14 1.04 13.86 -20.77
N THR A 15 0.96 14.19 -22.05
CA THR A 15 1.53 15.43 -22.62
C THR A 15 0.61 16.63 -22.45
N SER A 16 -0.70 16.40 -22.32
CA SER A 16 -1.72 17.44 -22.12
C SER A 16 -2.66 17.08 -20.97
N PRO A 17 -2.18 17.07 -19.70
CA PRO A 17 -2.99 16.66 -18.57
C PRO A 17 -4.18 17.62 -18.36
N LYS A 18 -5.39 17.07 -18.33
CA LYS A 18 -6.62 17.83 -18.04
C LYS A 18 -6.78 18.11 -16.56
N SER A 19 -7.64 19.08 -16.22
CA SER A 19 -8.05 19.31 -14.83
C SER A 19 -8.86 18.12 -14.27
N ILE A 20 -8.76 17.90 -12.95
CA ILE A 20 -9.57 16.89 -12.22
C ILE A 20 -11.06 17.03 -12.56
N ALA A 21 -11.58 18.26 -12.60
CA ALA A 21 -12.97 18.54 -12.98
C ALA A 21 -13.34 18.04 -14.39
N SER A 22 -12.38 18.01 -15.31
CA SER A 22 -12.60 17.47 -16.66
C SER A 22 -12.66 15.95 -16.65
N TYR A 23 -11.79 15.28 -15.88
CA TYR A 23 -11.86 13.83 -15.69
C TYR A 23 -13.14 13.39 -14.97
N ILE A 24 -13.63 14.17 -13.99
CA ILE A 24 -14.94 13.94 -13.37
C ILE A 24 -16.06 13.98 -14.40
N ARG A 25 -16.04 14.95 -15.33
CA ARG A 25 -17.04 15.04 -16.41
C ARG A 25 -16.97 13.85 -17.36
N LEU A 26 -15.77 13.41 -17.74
CA LEU A 26 -15.57 12.22 -18.58
C LEU A 26 -16.06 10.94 -17.89
N LEU A 27 -15.78 10.78 -16.59
CA LEU A 27 -16.25 9.64 -15.81
C LEU A 27 -17.79 9.59 -15.74
N LYS A 28 -18.43 10.74 -15.45
CA LYS A 28 -19.91 10.85 -15.45
C LYS A 28 -20.51 10.56 -16.82
N ALA A 29 -19.90 11.06 -17.89
CA ALA A 29 -20.34 10.78 -19.26
C ALA A 29 -20.22 9.29 -19.59
N LEU A 30 -19.11 8.65 -19.20
CA LEU A 30 -18.90 7.22 -19.40
C LEU A 30 -19.94 6.37 -18.64
N ASP A 31 -20.26 6.72 -17.39
CA ASP A 31 -21.31 6.06 -16.62
C ASP A 31 -22.69 6.25 -17.25
N GLY A 32 -23.03 7.49 -17.64
CA GLY A 32 -24.30 7.79 -18.31
C GLY A 32 -24.47 7.04 -19.64
N LEU A 33 -23.39 6.84 -20.41
CA LEU A 33 -23.44 6.04 -21.63
C LEU A 33 -23.72 4.56 -21.35
N VAL A 34 -23.11 3.99 -20.31
CA VAL A 34 -23.38 2.60 -19.93
C VAL A 34 -24.82 2.44 -19.47
N ASP A 35 -25.35 3.39 -18.69
CA ASP A 35 -26.74 3.34 -18.25
C ASP A 35 -27.71 3.51 -19.42
N TYR A 36 -27.40 4.41 -20.36
CA TYR A 36 -28.18 4.61 -21.59
C TYR A 36 -28.23 3.36 -22.47
N PHE A 37 -27.09 2.71 -22.74
CA PHE A 37 -27.06 1.48 -23.54
C PHE A 37 -27.55 0.25 -22.78
N ASN A 38 -27.51 0.28 -21.46
CA ASN A 38 -28.10 -0.79 -20.68
C ASN A 38 -29.63 -0.65 -20.64
N ASN A 39 -30.20 0.57 -20.59
CA ASN A 39 -31.64 0.89 -20.54
C ASN A 39 -32.53 -0.23 -19.97
N GLU A 40 -32.39 -0.53 -18.67
CA GLU A 40 -33.15 -1.60 -17.99
C GLU A 40 -33.08 -3.02 -18.61
N GLY A 41 -32.11 -3.28 -19.48
CA GLY A 41 -31.90 -4.52 -20.21
C GLY A 41 -32.35 -4.49 -21.68
N HIS A 42 -32.82 -3.34 -22.20
CA HIS A 42 -33.49 -3.28 -23.51
C HIS A 42 -32.57 -3.21 -24.74
N TYR A 43 -31.29 -2.78 -24.62
CA TYR A 43 -30.38 -2.71 -25.77
C TYR A 43 -29.18 -3.66 -25.66
N LEU A 44 -28.29 -3.45 -24.69
CA LEU A 44 -27.11 -4.28 -24.49
C LEU A 44 -26.97 -4.70 -23.02
N PRO A 45 -26.74 -5.99 -22.75
CA PRO A 45 -26.41 -6.46 -21.40
C PRO A 45 -25.19 -5.77 -20.79
N LYS A 46 -25.21 -5.53 -19.47
CA LYS A 46 -24.11 -4.84 -18.75
C LYS A 46 -22.75 -5.53 -18.93
N ASP A 47 -22.71 -6.84 -19.01
CA ASP A 47 -21.51 -7.65 -19.23
C ASP A 47 -20.89 -7.43 -20.62
N MET A 48 -21.72 -7.22 -21.65
CA MET A 48 -21.24 -6.83 -22.98
C MET A 48 -20.69 -5.40 -23.02
N LEU A 49 -21.24 -4.49 -22.21
CA LEU A 49 -20.77 -3.10 -22.10
C LEU A 49 -19.51 -2.97 -21.24
N LYS A 50 -19.39 -3.77 -20.18
CA LYS A 50 -18.28 -3.75 -19.23
C LYS A 50 -17.13 -4.66 -19.65
N THR A 51 -16.61 -4.44 -20.86
CA THR A 51 -15.41 -5.12 -21.35
C THR A 51 -14.17 -4.81 -20.49
N GLU A 52 -13.08 -5.58 -20.65
CA GLU A 52 -11.79 -5.29 -19.99
C GLU A 52 -11.28 -3.87 -20.29
N LYS A 53 -11.37 -3.43 -21.55
CA LYS A 53 -11.01 -2.06 -21.94
C LYS A 53 -11.85 -1.01 -21.22
N TYR A 54 -13.17 -1.22 -21.11
CA TYR A 54 -14.04 -0.33 -20.33
C TYR A 54 -13.61 -0.27 -18.86
N ARG A 55 -13.33 -1.42 -18.25
CA ARG A 55 -12.89 -1.50 -16.85
C ARG A 55 -11.58 -0.75 -16.64
N LEU A 56 -10.63 -0.89 -17.58
CA LEU A 56 -9.37 -0.16 -17.57
C LEU A 56 -9.59 1.35 -17.69
N VAL A 57 -10.32 1.82 -18.71
CA VAL A 57 -10.61 3.25 -18.89
C VAL A 57 -11.32 3.84 -17.68
N LYS A 58 -12.34 3.14 -17.16
CA LYS A 58 -13.06 3.58 -15.96
C LYS A 58 -12.13 3.66 -14.74
N LYS A 59 -11.24 2.69 -14.56
CA LYS A 59 -10.23 2.68 -13.48
C LYS A 59 -9.31 3.89 -13.61
N LEU A 60 -8.78 4.16 -14.80
CA LEU A 60 -7.87 5.28 -15.05
C LEU A 60 -8.56 6.64 -14.87
N LEU A 61 -9.77 6.81 -15.41
CA LEU A 61 -10.59 8.01 -15.21
C LEU A 61 -10.87 8.24 -13.73
N LYS A 62 -11.22 7.17 -13.00
CA LYS A 62 -11.42 7.25 -11.55
C LYS A 62 -10.17 7.79 -10.87
N TYR A 63 -8.99 7.25 -11.16
CA TYR A 63 -7.73 7.74 -10.57
C TYR A 63 -7.47 9.21 -10.89
N GLN A 64 -7.58 9.61 -12.15
CA GLN A 64 -7.38 10.99 -12.57
C GLN A 64 -8.39 11.97 -11.93
N SER A 65 -9.60 11.50 -11.65
CA SER A 65 -10.66 12.29 -11.00
C SER A 65 -10.59 12.32 -9.46
N THR A 66 -9.72 11.52 -8.84
CA THR A 66 -9.66 11.36 -7.38
C THR A 66 -8.72 12.38 -6.75
N ASP A 67 -9.04 12.93 -5.58
CA ASP A 67 -8.16 13.83 -4.85
C ASP A 67 -6.88 13.13 -4.35
N THR A 68 -5.87 13.90 -3.95
CA THR A 68 -4.53 13.39 -3.65
C THR A 68 -4.54 12.43 -2.46
N GLN A 69 -5.26 12.77 -1.40
CA GLN A 69 -5.29 11.93 -0.20
C GLN A 69 -6.00 10.60 -0.47
N SER A 70 -7.11 10.64 -1.20
CA SER A 70 -7.83 9.44 -1.61
C SER A 70 -7.03 8.57 -2.58
N LEU A 71 -6.24 9.16 -3.49
CA LEU A 71 -5.32 8.42 -4.35
C LEU A 71 -4.23 7.71 -3.54
N ILE A 72 -3.63 8.37 -2.55
CA ILE A 72 -2.62 7.76 -1.69
C ILE A 72 -3.22 6.59 -0.89
N LYS A 73 -4.46 6.70 -0.41
CA LYS A 73 -5.16 5.57 0.23
C LYS A 73 -5.36 4.40 -0.73
N LEU A 74 -5.79 4.68 -1.96
CA LEU A 74 -5.93 3.66 -3.01
C LEU A 74 -4.60 2.98 -3.35
N TYR A 75 -3.49 3.74 -3.36
CA TYR A 75 -2.16 3.18 -3.58
C TYR A 75 -1.82 2.11 -2.54
N TYR A 76 -1.98 2.40 -1.25
CA TYR A 76 -1.71 1.40 -0.22
C TYR A 76 -2.66 0.21 -0.28
N GLN A 77 -3.92 0.42 -0.66
CA GLN A 77 -4.86 -0.68 -0.90
C GLN A 77 -4.40 -1.59 -2.06
N GLU A 78 -3.87 -1.03 -3.15
CA GLU A 78 -3.26 -1.83 -4.22
C GLU A 78 -2.04 -2.62 -3.72
N LYS A 79 -1.21 -2.03 -2.86
CA LYS A 79 -0.06 -2.72 -2.25
C LYS A 79 -0.43 -3.88 -1.34
N VAL A 80 -1.46 -3.73 -0.51
CA VAL A 80 -2.01 -4.85 0.28
C VAL A 80 -2.51 -5.97 -0.64
N GLN A 81 -3.19 -5.65 -1.74
CA GLN A 81 -3.66 -6.66 -2.70
C GLN A 81 -2.52 -7.37 -3.44
N GLU A 82 -1.46 -6.65 -3.81
CA GLU A 82 -0.25 -7.23 -4.40
C GLU A 82 0.39 -8.23 -3.42
N GLN A 83 0.52 -7.84 -2.15
CA GLN A 83 1.03 -8.70 -1.09
C GLN A 83 0.14 -9.93 -0.87
N ASP A 84 -1.17 -9.79 -0.82
CA ASP A 84 -2.10 -10.92 -0.62
C ASP A 84 -2.01 -11.95 -1.77
N ARG A 85 -1.79 -11.48 -3.00
CA ARG A 85 -1.53 -12.35 -4.15
C ARG A 85 -0.19 -13.09 -4.00
N ALA A 86 0.88 -12.40 -3.59
CA ALA A 86 2.19 -13.00 -3.35
C ALA A 86 2.17 -14.04 -2.21
N ASN A 87 1.42 -13.77 -1.15
CA ASN A 87 1.16 -14.71 -0.07
C ASN A 87 0.46 -15.99 -0.58
N SER A 88 -0.58 -15.83 -1.40
CA SER A 88 -1.38 -16.95 -1.92
C SER A 88 -0.62 -17.86 -2.89
N SER A 89 0.30 -17.30 -3.68
CA SER A 89 1.11 -18.07 -4.63
C SER A 89 2.37 -18.69 -4.01
N ASN A 90 2.70 -18.40 -2.75
CA ASN A 90 4.00 -18.71 -2.12
C ASN A 90 5.21 -18.24 -2.95
N GLN A 91 5.03 -17.24 -3.82
CA GLN A 91 6.06 -16.68 -4.70
C GLN A 91 6.60 -15.35 -4.17
N SER A 92 7.02 -15.29 -2.90
CA SER A 92 7.86 -14.17 -2.46
C SER A 92 9.31 -14.63 -2.42
N ASP A 93 10.04 -14.28 -3.49
CA ASP A 93 11.49 -14.49 -3.60
C ASP A 93 12.27 -13.56 -2.65
N LEU A 94 11.58 -12.63 -1.98
CA LEU A 94 12.14 -11.65 -1.04
C LEU A 94 12.04 -12.10 0.42
N GLY A 95 11.27 -13.16 0.70
CA GLY A 95 11.06 -13.67 2.05
C GLY A 95 9.75 -13.19 2.67
N LYS A 96 9.62 -13.45 3.98
CA LYS A 96 8.39 -13.18 4.73
C LYS A 96 8.70 -12.54 6.08
N LEU A 97 7.88 -11.57 6.47
CA LEU A 97 7.85 -10.96 7.79
C LEU A 97 6.78 -11.64 8.65
N TYR A 98 7.12 -11.94 9.90
CA TYR A 98 6.22 -12.48 10.91
C TYR A 98 6.06 -11.47 12.04
N CYS A 99 4.82 -11.10 12.33
CA CYS A 99 4.49 -10.17 13.41
C CYS A 99 3.21 -10.57 14.15
N ARG A 100 2.95 -9.92 15.28
CA ARG A 100 1.63 -9.89 15.93
C ARG A 100 1.23 -8.44 16.10
N ALA A 101 -0.07 -8.18 16.06
CA ALA A 101 -0.59 -6.86 16.34
C ALA A 101 -1.91 -6.95 17.11
N TYR A 102 -2.11 -6.05 18.07
CA TYR A 102 -3.38 -5.90 18.78
C TYR A 102 -3.59 -4.45 19.22
N TYR A 103 -4.84 -4.05 19.31
CA TYR A 103 -5.22 -2.74 19.81
C TYR A 103 -5.86 -2.86 21.20
N HIS A 104 -5.35 -2.11 22.16
CA HIS A 104 -5.92 -2.02 23.50
C HIS A 104 -6.78 -0.77 23.64
N ALA A 105 -8.08 -0.89 23.42
CA ALA A 105 -9.00 0.25 23.39
C ALA A 105 -8.97 1.13 24.65
N LYS A 106 -8.86 0.53 25.85
CA LYS A 106 -8.82 1.32 27.10
C LYS A 106 -7.53 2.12 27.28
N GLU A 107 -6.45 1.70 26.63
CA GLU A 107 -5.14 2.36 26.71
C GLU A 107 -4.89 3.22 25.47
N GLU A 108 -5.83 3.22 24.52
CA GLU A 108 -5.70 3.86 23.21
C GLU A 108 -4.34 3.57 22.56
N THR A 109 -3.92 2.30 22.58
CA THR A 109 -2.58 1.90 22.14
C THR A 109 -2.64 0.70 21.20
N LEU A 110 -2.02 0.86 20.03
CA LEU A 110 -1.74 -0.21 19.09
C LEU A 110 -0.36 -0.80 19.41
N TYR A 111 -0.35 -2.08 19.76
CA TYR A 111 0.83 -2.85 20.05
C TYR A 111 1.20 -3.70 18.85
N ILE A 112 2.48 -3.73 18.51
CA ILE A 112 3.02 -4.52 17.41
C ILE A 112 4.26 -5.25 17.89
N GLU A 113 4.29 -6.57 17.75
CA GLU A 113 5.48 -7.38 17.99
C GLU A 113 6.07 -7.82 16.65
N ILE A 114 7.31 -7.42 16.37
CA ILE A 114 8.10 -7.95 15.27
C ILE A 114 8.80 -9.21 15.75
N ILE A 115 8.42 -10.35 15.20
CA ILE A 115 8.93 -11.65 15.64
C ILE A 115 10.17 -12.01 14.86
N SER A 116 10.04 -12.12 13.53
CA SER A 116 11.13 -12.57 12.66
C SER A 116 10.90 -12.24 11.20
N CYS A 117 11.97 -12.27 10.42
CA CYS A 117 11.88 -12.50 8.98
C CYS A 117 12.42 -13.89 8.64
N LYS A 118 11.97 -14.46 7.52
CA LYS A 118 12.49 -15.74 7.01
C LYS A 118 12.75 -15.67 5.53
N LYS A 119 13.82 -16.34 5.10
CA LYS A 119 14.25 -16.44 3.69
C LYS A 119 14.40 -15.08 3.02
N LEU A 120 14.99 -14.12 3.72
CA LEU A 120 15.36 -12.84 3.14
C LEU A 120 16.29 -13.06 1.95
N ARG A 121 16.18 -12.21 0.94
CA ARG A 121 17.09 -12.23 -0.21
C ARG A 121 18.45 -11.69 0.25
N PRO A 122 19.57 -12.39 -0.01
CA PRO A 122 20.87 -11.85 0.31
C PRO A 122 21.18 -10.61 -0.54
N CYS A 123 21.46 -9.49 0.11
CA CYS A 123 21.91 -8.27 -0.54
C CYS A 123 23.44 -8.20 -0.60
N ASP A 124 24.15 -8.67 0.44
CA ASP A 124 25.62 -8.64 0.44
C ASP A 124 26.28 -9.68 -0.45
N SER A 125 27.47 -9.30 -0.94
CA SER A 125 28.45 -10.19 -1.58
C SER A 125 28.86 -11.41 -0.74
N ASN A 126 28.68 -11.37 0.58
CA ASN A 126 28.97 -12.48 1.49
C ASN A 126 27.83 -13.53 1.56
N GLY A 127 26.66 -13.24 0.96
CA GLY A 127 25.49 -14.12 0.93
C GLY A 127 24.60 -14.07 2.17
N LEU A 128 24.81 -13.12 3.08
CA LEU A 128 24.02 -12.83 4.28
C LEU A 128 23.65 -11.33 4.30
N SER A 129 22.87 -10.91 5.30
CA SER A 129 22.49 -9.51 5.52
C SER A 129 22.54 -9.19 7.02
N ASP A 130 22.57 -7.92 7.37
CA ASP A 130 22.41 -7.37 8.71
C ASP A 130 21.01 -6.70 8.84
N PRO A 131 19.90 -7.47 8.79
CA PRO A 131 18.56 -6.91 8.65
C PRO A 131 18.03 -6.19 9.91
N TYR A 132 17.23 -5.16 9.67
CA TYR A 132 16.33 -4.51 10.63
C TYR A 132 15.00 -4.13 9.98
N VAL A 133 13.97 -3.86 10.79
CA VAL A 133 12.64 -3.49 10.31
C VAL A 133 12.27 -2.09 10.81
N GLU A 134 11.97 -1.17 9.90
CA GLU A 134 11.31 0.10 10.21
C GLU A 134 9.78 -0.07 10.16
N LEU A 135 9.10 0.51 11.15
CA LEU A 135 7.64 0.54 11.27
C LEU A 135 7.15 1.98 11.15
N GLN A 136 6.21 2.22 10.24
CA GLN A 136 5.56 3.53 10.10
C GLN A 136 4.05 3.40 9.88
N LEU A 137 3.29 4.32 10.47
CA LEU A 137 1.86 4.42 10.21
C LEU A 137 1.60 5.29 8.97
N CYS A 138 0.87 4.73 8.02
CA CYS A 138 0.61 5.31 6.72
C CYS A 138 -0.88 5.42 6.41
N PRO A 139 -1.29 6.39 5.59
CA PRO A 139 -0.52 7.55 5.14
C PRO A 139 -0.17 8.53 6.26
N LYS A 140 0.99 9.21 6.19
CA LYS A 140 1.46 10.15 7.24
C LYS A 140 0.47 11.28 7.55
N PHE A 141 -0.38 11.68 6.59
CA PHE A 141 -1.41 12.71 6.85
C PHE A 141 -2.55 12.22 7.75
N LEU A 142 -2.74 10.90 7.91
CA LEU A 142 -3.68 10.33 8.89
C LEU A 142 -3.04 10.26 10.29
N TYR A 143 -1.72 10.09 10.36
CA TYR A 143 -0.97 9.88 11.60
C TYR A 143 0.20 10.87 11.72
N PRO A 144 -0.04 12.19 11.62
CA PRO A 144 1.03 13.19 11.50
C PRO A 144 1.90 13.28 12.75
N HIS A 145 1.35 12.93 13.92
CA HIS A 145 2.00 12.99 15.23
C HIS A 145 2.71 11.69 15.62
N ILE A 146 2.62 10.65 14.79
CA ILE A 146 3.24 9.35 15.05
C ILE A 146 4.55 9.24 14.29
N GLU A 147 5.65 9.07 15.01
CA GLU A 147 6.98 8.88 14.45
C GLU A 147 7.25 7.41 14.11
N LYS A 148 8.18 7.19 13.18
CA LYS A 148 8.60 5.84 12.82
C LYS A 148 9.43 5.22 13.95
N GLN A 149 9.31 3.91 14.12
CA GLN A 149 10.10 3.11 15.07
C GLN A 149 10.89 2.05 14.29
N GLN A 150 11.94 1.48 14.88
CA GLN A 150 12.74 0.45 14.21
C GLN A 150 13.25 -0.60 15.20
N THR A 151 13.45 -1.82 14.72
CA THR A 151 14.09 -2.89 15.49
C THR A 151 15.59 -2.63 15.66
N THR A 152 16.20 -3.41 16.54
CA THR A 152 17.65 -3.62 16.51
C THR A 152 18.07 -4.36 15.24
N VAL A 153 19.34 -4.18 14.87
CA VAL A 153 19.98 -4.85 13.73
C VAL A 153 20.45 -6.24 14.16
N ILE A 154 20.06 -7.28 13.41
CA ILE A 154 20.52 -8.65 13.65
C ILE A 154 21.56 -9.00 12.59
N LYS A 155 22.79 -9.27 13.02
CA LYS A 155 23.91 -9.44 12.09
C LYS A 155 23.93 -10.79 11.38
N LYS A 156 24.36 -10.78 10.12
CA LYS A 156 24.78 -11.93 9.31
C LYS A 156 23.75 -13.04 9.27
N THR A 157 22.51 -12.72 8.92
CA THR A 157 21.42 -13.68 8.83
C THR A 157 20.36 -13.28 7.82
N LEU A 158 19.82 -14.29 7.12
CA LEU A 158 18.62 -14.15 6.28
C LEU A 158 17.33 -14.59 6.99
N ASN A 159 17.44 -14.93 8.28
CA ASN A 159 16.33 -15.39 9.12
C ASN A 159 16.40 -14.72 10.51
N PRO A 160 16.40 -13.38 10.59
CA PRO A 160 16.53 -12.67 11.86
C PRO A 160 15.36 -12.98 12.80
N GLN A 161 15.66 -13.09 14.09
CA GLN A 161 14.68 -13.18 15.16
C GLN A 161 14.81 -11.90 15.99
N PHE A 162 13.80 -11.04 15.94
CA PHE A 162 13.79 -9.75 16.63
C PHE A 162 13.13 -9.90 18.01
N ASN A 163 11.89 -10.39 18.03
CA ASN A 163 11.04 -10.48 19.24
C ASN A 163 10.94 -9.13 19.98
N GLU A 164 10.79 -8.04 19.21
CA GLU A 164 10.73 -6.67 19.72
C GLU A 164 9.28 -6.15 19.68
N LYS A 165 8.87 -5.46 20.75
CA LYS A 165 7.51 -4.92 20.91
C LYS A 165 7.53 -3.40 20.75
N PHE A 166 6.56 -2.88 20.01
CA PHE A 166 6.40 -1.48 19.66
C PHE A 166 5.00 -1.00 20.05
N GLU A 167 4.91 0.28 20.41
CA GLU A 167 3.68 0.91 20.89
C GLU A 167 3.40 2.18 20.08
N PHE A 168 2.17 2.28 19.56
CA PHE A 168 1.66 3.46 18.88
C PHE A 168 0.38 3.92 19.57
N ARG A 169 0.41 5.11 20.18
CA ARG A 169 -0.79 5.71 20.78
C ARG A 169 -1.74 6.15 19.67
N LEU A 170 -2.90 5.53 19.61
CA LEU A 170 -3.93 5.78 18.61
C LEU A 170 -5.30 5.75 19.29
N THR A 171 -6.08 6.79 19.07
CA THR A 171 -7.50 6.78 19.47
C THR A 171 -8.28 5.76 18.63
N GLU A 172 -9.41 5.29 19.14
CA GLU A 172 -10.29 4.36 18.39
C GLU A 172 -10.73 4.97 17.05
N LYS A 173 -10.92 6.30 17.02
CA LYS A 173 -11.24 7.04 15.81
C LYS A 173 -10.14 6.96 14.76
N GLU A 174 -8.87 7.04 15.18
CA GLU A 174 -7.70 6.96 14.29
C GLU A 174 -7.48 5.55 13.74
N CYS A 175 -7.78 4.52 14.55
CA CYS A 175 -7.79 3.13 14.12
C CYS A 175 -8.86 2.84 13.05
N ASN A 176 -9.98 3.54 13.11
CA ASN A 176 -11.11 3.39 12.17
C ASN A 176 -11.02 4.28 10.93
N LEU A 177 -9.93 5.05 10.75
CA LEU A 177 -9.73 5.84 9.54
C LEU A 177 -9.52 4.93 8.32
N SER A 178 -10.37 5.11 7.30
CA SER A 178 -10.24 4.37 6.04
C SER A 178 -8.86 4.58 5.41
N GLY A 179 -8.22 3.46 5.09
CA GLY A 179 -6.91 3.42 4.45
C GLY A 179 -5.72 3.50 5.40
N GLY A 180 -5.92 3.37 6.71
CA GLY A 180 -4.84 3.27 7.69
C GLY A 180 -4.05 1.96 7.59
N ILE A 181 -2.73 2.05 7.52
CA ILE A 181 -1.79 0.95 7.29
C ILE A 181 -0.62 1.04 8.26
N VAL A 182 -0.19 -0.09 8.80
CA VAL A 182 1.17 -0.27 9.31
C VAL A 182 2.04 -0.72 8.14
N HIS A 183 3.01 0.09 7.76
CA HIS A 183 3.97 -0.21 6.71
C HIS A 183 5.29 -0.63 7.35
N PHE A 184 5.71 -1.84 7.04
CA PHE A 184 6.97 -2.44 7.46
C PHE A 184 7.97 -2.35 6.31
N ILE A 185 9.16 -1.84 6.59
CA ILE A 185 10.26 -1.73 5.63
C ILE A 185 11.43 -2.54 6.20
N VAL A 186 11.83 -3.59 5.50
CA VAL A 186 12.99 -4.41 5.83
C VAL A 186 14.19 -3.84 5.09
N MET A 187 15.23 -3.53 5.85
CA MET A 187 16.46 -2.92 5.36
C MET A 187 17.66 -3.75 5.81
N ASP A 188 18.69 -3.81 4.99
CA ASP A 188 20.01 -4.33 5.31
C ASP A 188 20.89 -3.19 5.83
N HIS A 189 21.47 -3.34 7.03
CA HIS A 189 22.31 -2.30 7.61
C HIS A 189 23.77 -2.44 7.14
N ASP A 190 24.23 -1.49 6.33
CA ASP A 190 25.60 -1.43 5.85
C ASP A 190 26.49 -0.52 6.70
N LEU A 191 27.63 -1.05 7.16
CA LEU A 191 28.60 -0.29 7.98
C LEU A 191 29.39 0.77 7.20
N MET A 192 29.52 0.63 5.87
CA MET A 192 30.35 1.52 5.04
C MET A 192 29.61 2.18 3.86
N TRP A 193 28.38 1.74 3.55
CA TRP A 193 27.60 2.20 2.41
C TRP A 193 26.19 2.64 2.86
N SER A 194 25.31 2.96 1.91
CA SER A 194 23.89 3.19 2.20
C SER A 194 23.19 1.86 2.48
N ASN A 195 22.32 1.82 3.49
CA ASN A 195 21.48 0.67 3.77
C ASN A 195 20.66 0.25 2.54
N ASP A 196 20.66 -1.05 2.27
CA ASP A 196 19.95 -1.63 1.12
C ASP A 196 18.52 -2.02 1.48
N PHE A 197 17.59 -1.80 0.55
CA PHE A 197 16.20 -2.19 0.73
C PHE A 197 16.02 -3.68 0.43
N GLU A 198 15.52 -4.46 1.40
CA GLU A 198 15.28 -5.89 1.24
C GLU A 198 13.82 -6.22 0.89
N GLY A 199 12.87 -5.40 1.34
CA GLY A 199 11.46 -5.62 1.06
C GLY A 199 10.52 -4.78 1.92
N GLU A 200 9.26 -4.76 1.53
CA GLU A 200 8.20 -4.10 2.31
C GLU A 200 6.97 -4.97 2.48
N ALA A 201 6.28 -4.75 3.59
CA ALA A 201 5.02 -5.40 3.91
C ALA A 201 4.01 -4.40 4.50
N PHE A 202 2.73 -4.73 4.39
CA PHE A 202 1.61 -3.85 4.74
C PHE A 202 0.58 -4.62 5.56
N LEU A 203 0.14 -4.02 6.66
CA LEU A 203 -0.96 -4.51 7.49
C LEU A 203 -2.01 -3.43 7.65
N GLU A 204 -3.24 -3.72 7.24
CA GLU A 204 -4.35 -2.79 7.41
C GLU A 204 -4.71 -2.64 8.89
N ILE A 205 -4.70 -1.41 9.39
CA ILE A 205 -4.94 -1.13 10.81
C ILE A 205 -6.32 -1.64 11.21
N TRP A 206 -7.37 -1.35 10.46
CA TRP A 206 -8.74 -1.77 10.77
C TRP A 206 -8.96 -3.30 10.86
N LYS A 207 -8.04 -4.12 10.30
CA LYS A 207 -8.07 -5.59 10.41
C LYS A 207 -7.43 -6.11 11.69
N ILE A 208 -6.77 -5.26 12.48
CA ILE A 208 -6.06 -5.65 13.69
C ILE A 208 -7.05 -6.00 14.80
N THR A 209 -6.77 -7.11 15.48
CA THR A 209 -7.53 -7.60 16.63
C THR A 209 -7.62 -6.53 17.72
N GLY A 210 -8.79 -6.39 18.35
CA GLY A 210 -9.02 -5.39 19.40
C GLY A 210 -9.64 -4.07 18.92
N ILE A 211 -9.64 -3.78 17.61
CA ILE A 211 -10.28 -2.56 17.07
C ILE A 211 -11.79 -2.78 16.88
N ASN A 212 -12.15 -3.85 16.17
CA ASN A 212 -13.55 -4.13 15.84
C ASN A 212 -14.16 -5.27 16.67
N ASN A 213 -13.35 -5.93 17.51
CA ASN A 213 -13.73 -7.09 18.30
C ASN A 213 -13.18 -6.95 19.73
N ASN A 214 -13.99 -7.26 20.74
CA ASN A 214 -13.58 -7.30 22.15
C ASN A 214 -12.73 -8.55 22.46
N ASP A 215 -11.54 -8.62 21.89
CA ASP A 215 -10.60 -9.71 22.14
C ASP A 215 -9.62 -9.30 23.25
N ASN A 216 -9.78 -9.90 24.44
CA ASN A 216 -8.99 -9.58 25.63
C ASN A 216 -7.77 -10.50 25.81
N ARG A 217 -7.37 -11.26 24.78
CA ARG A 217 -6.20 -12.15 24.86
C ARG A 217 -4.90 -11.37 24.95
N ALA A 218 -3.92 -11.94 25.64
CA ALA A 218 -2.56 -11.40 25.66
C ALA A 218 -1.93 -11.48 24.27
N ILE A 219 -1.05 -10.55 23.92
CA ILE A 219 -0.42 -10.50 22.58
C ILE A 219 0.24 -11.84 22.20
N ASP A 220 0.90 -12.51 23.14
CA ASP A 220 1.64 -13.74 22.87
C ASP A 220 0.71 -14.92 22.51
N GLU A 221 -0.57 -14.84 22.88
CA GLU A 221 -1.61 -15.82 22.53
C GLU A 221 -2.21 -15.58 21.13
N LEU A 222 -1.93 -14.42 20.53
CA LEU A 222 -2.43 -14.10 19.21
C LEU A 222 -1.68 -14.89 18.14
N LYS A 223 -2.43 -15.28 17.10
CA LYS A 223 -1.85 -15.94 15.94
C LYS A 223 -0.90 -14.98 15.24
N GLN A 224 0.29 -15.49 14.89
CA GLN A 224 1.25 -14.74 14.09
C GLN A 224 0.64 -14.42 12.72
N ILE A 225 0.81 -13.16 12.31
CA ILE A 225 0.49 -12.66 10.99
C ILE A 225 1.72 -12.91 10.11
N GLU A 226 1.51 -13.57 8.98
CA GLU A 226 2.54 -13.82 7.97
C GLU A 226 2.32 -12.85 6.80
N LEU A 227 3.34 -12.03 6.51
CA LEU A 227 3.31 -11.02 5.46
C LEU A 227 4.44 -11.31 4.46
N ALA A 228 4.08 -11.69 3.22
CA ALA A 228 5.04 -11.77 2.13
C ALA A 228 5.70 -10.41 1.90
N LEU A 229 7.02 -10.40 1.78
CA LEU A 229 7.72 -9.18 1.38
C LEU A 229 7.48 -8.94 -0.11
N THR A 230 7.31 -7.67 -0.45
CA THR A 230 7.12 -7.18 -1.82
C THR A 230 8.19 -6.14 -2.13
N HIS A 231 8.42 -5.86 -3.41
CA HIS A 231 9.38 -4.85 -3.85
C HIS A 231 8.69 -3.75 -4.68
N PRO A 232 8.96 -2.47 -4.40
CA PRO A 232 8.41 -1.33 -5.12
C PRO A 232 8.52 -1.40 -6.66
N LYS A 233 9.71 -1.75 -7.15
CA LYS A 233 10.12 -1.76 -8.56
C LYS A 233 9.37 -2.75 -9.48
N VAL A 234 8.62 -3.73 -8.95
CA VAL A 234 8.10 -4.85 -9.79
C VAL A 234 7.02 -4.39 -10.78
N VAL A 235 6.23 -3.36 -10.44
CA VAL A 235 5.17 -2.84 -11.30
C VAL A 235 5.10 -1.32 -11.19
N ARG A 236 5.15 -0.59 -12.31
CA ARG A 236 4.90 0.85 -12.33
C ARG A 236 3.48 1.13 -11.82
N SER A 237 3.38 1.85 -10.71
CA SER A 237 2.08 2.25 -10.16
C SER A 237 1.53 3.44 -10.94
N ARG A 238 0.38 3.24 -11.59
CA ARG A 238 -0.34 4.32 -12.27
C ARG A 238 -0.74 5.45 -11.32
N ILE A 239 -0.97 5.14 -10.05
CA ILE A 239 -1.28 6.16 -9.03
C ILE A 239 -0.07 7.06 -8.80
N ILE A 240 1.14 6.50 -8.72
CA ILE A 240 2.37 7.30 -8.58
C ILE A 240 2.56 8.23 -9.78
N GLU A 241 2.37 7.73 -11.01
CA GLU A 241 2.46 8.55 -12.23
C GLU A 241 1.48 9.73 -12.25
N ILE A 242 0.27 9.52 -11.72
CA ILE A 242 -0.74 10.58 -11.61
C ILE A 242 -0.36 11.59 -10.51
N LEU A 243 0.17 11.11 -9.38
CA LEU A 243 0.62 11.97 -8.29
C LEU A 243 1.84 12.82 -8.71
N GLU A 244 2.73 12.30 -9.55
CA GLU A 244 3.87 13.03 -10.12
C GLU A 244 3.44 14.27 -10.93
N GLN A 245 2.27 14.22 -11.56
CA GLN A 245 1.74 15.35 -12.32
C GLN A 245 1.19 16.47 -11.42
N ARG A 246 1.00 16.22 -10.11
CA ARG A 246 0.45 17.18 -9.14
C ARG A 246 1.55 18.00 -8.46
N THR A 247 2.38 18.65 -9.27
CA THR A 247 3.59 19.37 -8.82
C THR A 247 3.34 20.53 -7.87
N THR A 248 2.13 21.08 -7.84
CA THR A 248 1.72 22.17 -6.92
C THR A 248 1.10 21.67 -5.62
N ASP A 249 0.78 20.37 -5.51
CA ASP A 249 0.22 19.75 -4.31
C ASP A 249 1.35 19.20 -3.44
N LYS A 250 1.62 19.87 -2.31
CA LYS A 250 2.69 19.47 -1.38
C LYS A 250 2.54 18.04 -0.88
N VAL A 251 1.31 17.56 -0.64
CA VAL A 251 1.06 16.21 -0.15
C VAL A 251 1.44 15.18 -1.21
N ALA A 252 1.11 15.44 -2.48
CA ALA A 252 1.49 14.59 -3.59
C ALA A 252 3.02 14.58 -3.77
N VAL A 253 3.65 15.76 -3.79
CA VAL A 253 5.09 15.94 -3.98
C VAL A 253 5.87 15.22 -2.87
N ASP A 254 5.53 15.43 -1.61
CA ASP A 254 6.21 14.80 -0.47
C ASP A 254 6.00 13.28 -0.42
N PHE A 255 4.84 12.79 -0.87
CA PHE A 255 4.57 11.36 -0.97
C PHE A 255 5.39 10.71 -2.08
N VAL A 256 5.38 11.28 -3.28
CA VAL A 256 6.14 10.79 -4.44
C VAL A 256 7.64 10.81 -4.13
N ARG A 257 8.17 11.90 -3.56
CA ARG A 257 9.60 12.01 -3.21
C ARG A 257 10.03 10.85 -2.32
N ARG A 258 9.34 10.66 -1.18
CA ARG A 258 9.63 9.57 -0.24
C ARG A 258 9.51 8.21 -0.90
N ARG A 259 8.54 8.03 -1.80
CA ARG A 259 8.37 6.77 -2.48
C ARG A 259 9.50 6.47 -3.46
N ARG A 260 9.95 7.47 -4.21
CA ARG A 260 11.08 7.35 -5.14
C ARG A 260 12.40 7.09 -4.39
N GLU A 261 12.58 7.63 -3.19
CA GLU A 261 13.74 7.32 -2.33
C GLU A 261 13.82 5.82 -2.01
N THR A 262 12.71 5.20 -1.58
CA THR A 262 12.65 3.75 -1.33
C THR A 262 12.77 2.92 -2.62
N GLU A 263 12.27 3.42 -3.75
CA GLU A 263 12.35 2.70 -5.04
C GLU A 263 13.74 2.73 -5.66
N ASN A 264 14.53 3.76 -5.39
CA ASN A 264 15.86 3.92 -5.98
C ASN A 264 16.96 3.16 -5.21
N GLN A 265 16.65 2.70 -3.99
CA GLN A 265 17.39 1.65 -3.28
C GLN A 265 17.03 0.31 -3.94
#